data_AF-A0A929C1G3-F1
#
_entry.id   AF-A0A929C1G3-F1
#
_cell.length_a   1.000
_cell.length_b   1.000
_cell.length_c   1.000
_cell.angle_alpha   90.00
_cell.angle_beta   90.00
_cell.angle_gamma   90.00
#
_symmetry.space_group_name_H-M   'P 1'
#
loop_
_entity.id
_entity.type
_entity.pdbx_description
1 polymer ?
#
loop_
_entity_poly.entity_id
_entity_poly.type
_entity_poly.pdbx_seq_one_letter_code
_entity_poly.pdbx_strand_id
1 'polypeptide(L)'
;MSEVSQLLVSPGPHLWKKLSVSKIMYLVVIALLFPTGAAIYFFGYNALSVIGVSVGVAVLTEYLCKKLMGRVFIMDGSAVVTGLLFALVLPPLIPLWMVALGAVFAIAIVKEAFGGLGHNIFNPALAARAFMSISFPLQMTSWVAPTGFASDAVTTATPLGESFIWTADRLSLYQAMF
;
A
#
# COMPACT_ATOMS: atom_id res chain seq x y z
N MET A 1 -37.53 -46.80 21.62
CA MET A 1 -36.78 -45.54 21.71
C MET A 1 -36.51 -45.10 20.28
N SER A 2 -37.30 -44.16 19.75
CA SER A 2 -37.32 -43.80 18.33
C SER A 2 -36.00 -43.14 17.90
N GLU A 3 -35.40 -43.64 16.81
CA GLU A 3 -34.29 -42.96 16.13
C GLU A 3 -34.78 -41.61 15.59
N VAL A 4 -34.31 -40.52 16.19
CA VAL A 4 -34.56 -39.18 15.68
C VAL A 4 -33.59 -38.93 14.53
N SER A 5 -34.11 -38.98 13.30
CA SER A 5 -33.36 -38.58 12.11
C SER A 5 -32.90 -37.13 12.26
N GLN A 6 -31.58 -36.90 12.25
CA GLN A 6 -31.04 -35.55 12.33
C GLN A 6 -31.34 -34.81 11.02
N LEU A 7 -32.32 -33.92 11.05
CA LEU A 7 -32.63 -33.03 9.94
C LEU A 7 -31.50 -31.99 9.81
N LEU A 8 -30.66 -32.15 8.80
CA LEU A 8 -29.65 -31.16 8.42
C LEU A 8 -30.34 -29.92 7.87
N VAL A 9 -30.55 -28.92 8.73
CA VAL A 9 -30.94 -27.57 8.31
C VAL A 9 -29.69 -26.88 7.75
N SER A 10 -29.41 -27.11 6.46
CA SER A 10 -28.40 -26.33 5.75
C SER A 10 -29.03 -25.06 5.16
N PRO A 11 -28.44 -23.87 5.34
CA PRO A 11 -28.89 -22.68 4.62
C PRO A 11 -28.84 -22.92 3.11
N GLY A 12 -29.76 -22.30 2.37
CA GLY A 12 -29.85 -22.47 0.91
C GLY A 12 -28.51 -22.16 0.23
N PRO A 13 -28.05 -23.00 -0.72
CA PRO A 13 -26.74 -22.87 -1.32
C PRO A 13 -26.71 -21.60 -2.18
N HIS A 14 -26.07 -20.56 -1.70
CA HIS A 14 -25.83 -19.33 -2.46
C HIS A 14 -24.75 -19.61 -3.53
N LEU A 15 -25.17 -20.22 -4.64
CA LEU A 15 -24.34 -20.78 -5.73
C LEU A 15 -23.78 -19.75 -6.73
N TRP A 16 -23.74 -18.47 -6.36
CA TRP A 16 -23.24 -17.41 -7.25
C TRP A 16 -21.79 -17.07 -6.93
N LYS A 17 -20.83 -17.92 -7.33
CA LYS A 17 -19.40 -17.61 -7.13
C LYS A 17 -18.60 -17.72 -8.43
N LYS A 18 -18.65 -16.67 -9.27
CA LYS A 18 -17.67 -16.48 -10.36
C LYS A 18 -16.43 -15.69 -9.89
N LEU A 19 -16.57 -14.85 -8.86
CA LEU A 19 -15.53 -13.96 -8.34
C LEU A 19 -15.08 -14.41 -6.96
N SER A 20 -13.77 -14.65 -6.81
CA SER A 20 -13.13 -14.89 -5.52
C SER A 20 -12.47 -13.60 -5.01
N VAL A 21 -12.29 -13.49 -3.70
CA VAL A 21 -11.63 -12.31 -3.08
C VAL A 21 -10.24 -12.10 -3.69
N SER A 22 -9.45 -13.16 -3.87
CA SER A 22 -8.13 -13.07 -4.50
C SER A 22 -8.21 -12.55 -5.94
N LYS A 23 -9.19 -13.00 -6.74
CA LYS A 23 -9.38 -12.46 -8.10
C LYS A 23 -9.67 -10.96 -8.08
N ILE A 24 -10.51 -10.51 -7.15
CA ILE A 24 -10.81 -9.08 -6.99
C ILE A 24 -9.54 -8.30 -6.60
N MET A 25 -8.73 -8.81 -5.66
CA MET A 25 -7.48 -8.16 -5.26
C MET A 25 -6.49 -8.06 -6.43
N TYR A 26 -6.33 -9.11 -7.23
CA TYR A 26 -5.47 -9.04 -8.42
C TYR A 26 -6.02 -8.10 -9.50
N LEU A 27 -7.35 -7.96 -9.65
CA LEU A 27 -7.94 -6.94 -10.52
C LEU A 27 -7.60 -5.52 -10.03
N VAL A 28 -7.59 -5.31 -8.71
CA VAL A 28 -7.15 -4.03 -8.12
C VAL A 28 -5.67 -3.79 -8.39
N VAL A 29 -4.81 -4.82 -8.27
CA VAL A 29 -3.39 -4.71 -8.64
C VAL A 29 -3.25 -4.29 -10.11
N ILE A 30 -4.00 -4.92 -11.03
CA ILE A 30 -3.98 -4.56 -12.46
C ILE A 30 -4.42 -3.12 -12.67
N ALA A 31 -5.49 -2.68 -11.98
CA ALA A 31 -5.95 -1.28 -12.04
C ALA A 31 -4.88 -0.30 -11.50
N LEU A 32 -4.12 -0.71 -10.48
CA LEU A 32 -3.04 0.09 -9.91
C LEU A 32 -1.78 0.11 -10.76
N LEU A 33 -1.63 -0.76 -11.77
CA LEU A 33 -0.47 -0.71 -12.67
C LEU A 33 -0.41 0.60 -13.46
N PHE A 34 -1.56 1.18 -13.84
CA PHE A 34 -1.61 2.46 -14.55
C PHE A 34 -1.03 3.63 -13.71
N PRO A 35 -1.52 3.92 -12.49
CA PRO A 35 -0.93 4.96 -11.66
C PRO A 35 0.50 4.63 -11.22
N THR A 36 0.84 3.34 -11.04
CA THR A 36 2.22 2.93 -10.74
C THR A 36 3.15 3.26 -11.90
N GLY A 37 2.73 2.99 -13.14
CA GLY A 37 3.48 3.36 -14.34
C GLY A 37 3.67 4.87 -14.48
N ALA A 38 2.63 5.65 -14.21
CA ALA A 38 2.73 7.11 -14.17
C ALA A 38 3.72 7.59 -13.09
N ALA A 39 3.66 7.04 -11.88
CA ALA A 39 4.59 7.38 -10.81
C ALA A 39 6.06 7.09 -11.18
N ILE A 40 6.33 5.94 -11.79
CA ILE A 40 7.67 5.57 -12.28
C ILE A 40 8.11 6.51 -13.41
N TYR A 41 7.22 6.90 -14.31
CA TYR A 41 7.54 7.82 -15.40
C TYR A 41 7.93 9.22 -14.91
N PHE A 42 7.21 9.78 -13.94
CA PHE A 42 7.46 11.14 -13.43
C PHE A 42 8.61 11.24 -12.44
N PHE A 43 8.77 10.24 -11.56
CA PHE A 43 9.73 10.27 -10.44
C PHE A 43 10.92 9.31 -10.62
N GLY A 44 10.90 8.45 -11.64
CA GLY A 44 12.03 7.59 -11.99
C GLY A 44 12.36 6.53 -10.95
N TYR A 45 13.67 6.33 -10.72
CA TYR A 45 14.20 5.28 -9.84
C TYR A 45 13.75 5.41 -8.37
N ASN A 46 13.53 6.64 -7.90
CA ASN A 46 13.04 6.90 -6.54
C ASN A 46 11.69 6.24 -6.27
N ALA A 47 10.71 6.45 -7.16
CA ALA A 47 9.41 5.80 -7.04
C ALA A 47 9.53 4.26 -7.09
N LEU A 48 10.36 3.73 -7.99
CA LEU A 48 10.59 2.29 -8.09
C LEU A 48 11.14 1.70 -6.79
N SER A 49 12.10 2.36 -6.16
CA SER A 49 12.70 1.92 -4.90
C SER A 49 11.70 1.94 -3.74
N VAL A 50 10.89 3.01 -3.62
CA VAL A 50 9.84 3.14 -2.60
C VAL A 50 8.76 2.05 -2.78
N ILE A 51 8.30 1.84 -4.01
CA ILE A 51 7.32 0.80 -4.33
C ILE A 51 7.89 -0.59 -4.01
N GLY A 52 9.11 -0.88 -4.45
CA GLY A 52 9.76 -2.17 -4.24
C GLY A 52 9.93 -2.49 -2.76
N VAL A 53 10.42 -1.54 -1.97
CA VAL A 53 10.59 -1.69 -0.52
C VAL A 53 9.24 -1.85 0.17
N SER A 54 8.26 -1.00 -0.14
CA SER A 54 6.92 -1.07 0.48
C SER A 54 6.25 -2.43 0.24
N VAL A 55 6.18 -2.87 -1.02
CA VAL A 55 5.53 -4.14 -1.38
C VAL A 55 6.31 -5.34 -0.82
N GLY A 56 7.65 -5.33 -0.95
CA GLY A 56 8.50 -6.38 -0.43
C GLY A 56 8.35 -6.55 1.07
N VAL A 57 8.44 -5.45 1.83
CA VAL A 57 8.29 -5.47 3.28
C VAL A 57 6.88 -5.82 3.70
N ALA A 58 5.84 -5.35 3.00
CA ALA A 58 4.46 -5.70 3.32
C ALA A 58 4.20 -7.22 3.19
N VAL A 59 4.66 -7.83 2.08
CA VAL A 59 4.54 -9.27 1.86
C VAL A 59 5.36 -10.07 2.87
N LEU A 60 6.61 -9.65 3.13
CA LEU A 60 7.48 -10.31 4.11
C LEU A 60 6.88 -10.24 5.51
N THR A 61 6.33 -9.10 5.90
CA THR A 61 5.68 -8.92 7.21
C THR A 61 4.44 -9.80 7.32
N GLU A 62 3.61 -9.88 6.28
CA GLU A 62 2.44 -10.77 6.29
C GLU A 62 2.86 -12.24 6.45
N TYR A 63 3.88 -12.65 5.71
CA TYR A 63 4.44 -14.00 5.81
C TYR A 63 4.95 -14.30 7.22
N LEU A 64 5.73 -13.38 7.80
CA LEU A 64 6.27 -13.53 9.16
C LEU A 64 5.16 -13.56 10.21
N CYS A 65 4.19 -12.64 10.16
CA CYS A 65 3.07 -12.61 11.10
C CYS A 65 2.24 -13.90 11.04
N LYS A 66 1.88 -14.38 9.84
CA LYS A 66 1.14 -15.64 9.69
C LYS A 66 1.94 -16.84 10.20
N LYS A 67 3.25 -16.87 9.92
CA LYS A 67 4.15 -17.91 10.44
C LYS A 67 4.21 -17.90 11.97
N LEU A 68 4.33 -16.72 12.59
CA LEU A 68 4.37 -16.56 14.05
C LEU A 68 3.02 -16.91 14.71
N MET A 69 1.90 -16.62 14.04
CA MET A 69 0.55 -16.97 14.50
C MET A 69 0.15 -18.43 14.21
N GLY A 70 1.05 -19.24 13.62
CA GLY A 70 0.76 -20.64 13.25
C GLY A 70 -0.30 -20.79 12.16
N ARG A 71 -0.55 -19.75 11.35
CA ARG A 71 -1.54 -19.74 10.27
C ARG A 71 -0.88 -20.05 8.94
N VAL A 72 -1.62 -20.70 8.04
CA VAL A 72 -1.14 -21.00 6.69
C VAL A 72 -1.00 -19.70 5.89
N PHE A 73 0.16 -19.50 5.28
CA PHE A 73 0.39 -18.38 4.39
C PHE A 73 -0.27 -18.65 3.03
N ILE A 74 -1.21 -17.77 2.64
CA ILE A 74 -1.84 -17.79 1.33
C ILE A 74 -1.64 -16.42 0.69
N MET A 75 -1.12 -16.41 -0.54
CA MET A 75 -0.94 -15.22 -1.37
C MET A 75 -2.30 -14.77 -1.95
N ASP A 76 -3.07 -14.06 -1.15
CA ASP A 76 -4.38 -13.51 -1.53
C ASP A 76 -4.31 -12.20 -2.32
N GLY A 77 -3.12 -11.61 -2.43
CA GLY A 77 -2.85 -10.33 -3.13
C GLY A 77 -3.10 -9.09 -2.27
N SER A 78 -3.64 -9.24 -1.06
CA SER A 78 -4.04 -8.09 -0.24
C SER A 78 -2.87 -7.32 0.37
N ALA A 79 -1.77 -8.01 0.74
CA ALA A 79 -0.54 -7.33 1.17
C ALA A 79 0.12 -6.56 0.02
N VAL A 80 0.05 -7.09 -1.21
CA VAL A 80 0.57 -6.40 -2.41
C VAL A 80 -0.23 -5.14 -2.68
N VAL A 81 -1.56 -5.21 -2.66
CA VAL A 81 -2.43 -4.03 -2.83
C VAL A 81 -2.16 -2.99 -1.73
N THR A 82 -2.02 -3.43 -0.48
CA THR A 82 -1.73 -2.53 0.65
C THR A 82 -0.38 -1.84 0.47
N GLY A 83 0.67 -2.59 0.12
CA GLY A 83 2.00 -2.03 -0.12
C GLY A 83 2.06 -1.08 -1.32
N LEU A 84 1.36 -1.41 -2.41
CA LEU A 84 1.24 -0.53 -3.58
C LEU A 84 0.52 0.77 -3.23
N LEU A 85 -0.66 0.68 -2.62
CA LEU A 85 -1.43 1.86 -2.22
C LEU A 85 -0.65 2.72 -1.23
N PHE A 86 0.04 2.11 -0.27
CA PHE A 86 0.88 2.83 0.69
C PHE A 86 2.03 3.55 -0.03
N ALA A 87 2.74 2.89 -0.95
CA ALA A 87 3.82 3.52 -1.69
C ALA A 87 3.35 4.71 -2.55
N LEU A 88 2.19 4.59 -3.20
CA LEU A 88 1.65 5.63 -4.09
C LEU A 88 1.17 6.88 -3.36
N VAL A 89 0.95 6.82 -2.04
CA VAL A 89 0.54 7.98 -1.23
C VAL A 89 1.69 8.62 -0.45
N LEU A 90 2.92 8.12 -0.63
CA LEU A 90 4.14 8.64 -0.02
C LEU A 90 4.90 9.58 -0.97
N PRO A 91 5.66 10.55 -0.42
CA PRO A 91 6.61 11.33 -1.19
C PRO A 91 7.73 10.43 -1.77
N PRO A 92 8.21 10.71 -2.98
CA PRO A 92 9.23 9.89 -3.64
C PRO A 92 10.62 9.95 -2.99
N LEU A 93 10.93 11.01 -2.24
CA LEU A 93 12.22 11.20 -1.53
C LEU A 93 12.22 10.65 -0.10
N ILE A 94 11.16 9.97 0.31
CA ILE A 94 11.11 9.45 1.67
C ILE A 94 12.23 8.40 1.86
N PRO A 95 12.97 8.43 2.99
CA PRO A 95 13.99 7.42 3.26
C PRO A 95 13.40 6.00 3.26
N LEU A 96 14.07 5.05 2.61
CA LEU A 96 13.55 3.68 2.41
C LEU A 96 13.28 2.94 3.73
N TRP A 97 14.07 3.21 4.77
CA TRP A 97 13.86 2.62 6.09
C TRP A 97 12.53 3.07 6.72
N MET A 98 12.10 4.31 6.47
CA MET A 98 10.81 4.84 6.93
C MET A 98 9.65 4.14 6.22
N VAL A 99 9.80 3.89 4.92
CA VAL A 99 8.83 3.12 4.13
C VAL A 99 8.68 1.72 4.69
N ALA A 100 9.79 1.05 4.99
CA ALA A 100 9.76 -0.28 5.59
C ALA A 100 9.01 -0.28 6.93
N LEU A 101 9.28 0.71 7.80
CA LEU A 101 8.63 0.86 9.10
C LEU A 101 7.10 1.05 8.97
N GLY A 102 6.67 1.93 8.05
CA GLY A 102 5.25 2.15 7.77
C GLY A 102 4.57 0.91 7.17
N ALA A 103 5.23 0.17 6.29
CA ALA A 103 4.71 -1.06 5.71
C ALA A 103 4.56 -2.18 6.77
N VAL A 104 5.51 -2.30 7.70
CA VAL A 104 5.40 -3.21 8.85
C VAL A 104 4.19 -2.84 9.71
N PHE A 105 4.03 -1.55 10.04
CA PHE A 105 2.88 -1.09 10.82
C PHE A 105 1.54 -1.39 10.13
N ALA A 106 1.45 -1.12 8.82
CA ALA A 106 0.25 -1.40 8.02
C ALA A 106 -0.18 -2.87 8.14
N ILE A 107 0.77 -3.78 8.01
CA ILE A 107 0.47 -5.22 7.96
C ILE A 107 0.36 -5.81 9.35
N ALA A 108 1.38 -5.67 10.20
CA ALA A 108 1.41 -6.32 11.50
C ALA A 108 0.34 -5.76 12.45
N ILE A 109 0.24 -4.43 12.55
CA ILE A 109 -0.63 -3.78 13.55
C ILE A 109 -2.04 -3.57 13.02
N VAL A 110 -2.19 -3.06 11.79
CA VAL A 110 -3.53 -2.69 11.30
C VAL A 110 -4.29 -3.85 10.67
N LYS A 111 -3.59 -4.81 10.06
CA LYS A 111 -4.22 -5.94 9.38
C LYS A 111 -4.18 -7.23 10.20
N GLU A 112 -3.01 -7.72 10.55
CA GLU A 112 -2.85 -9.04 11.16
C GLU A 112 -3.28 -9.07 12.64
N ALA A 113 -3.08 -7.99 13.41
CA ALA A 113 -3.53 -7.92 14.80
C ALA A 113 -5.05 -8.09 14.97
N PHE A 114 -5.83 -7.70 13.96
CA PHE A 114 -7.30 -7.84 13.96
C PHE A 114 -7.78 -9.16 13.33
N GLY A 115 -6.86 -10.04 12.97
CA GLY A 115 -7.19 -11.37 12.43
C GLY A 115 -7.02 -11.51 10.92
N GLY A 116 -6.52 -10.48 10.23
CA GLY A 116 -6.16 -10.54 8.81
C GLY A 116 -7.30 -10.13 7.86
N LEU A 117 -7.22 -10.59 6.61
CA LEU A 117 -8.13 -10.14 5.54
C LEU A 117 -9.61 -10.37 5.90
N GLY A 118 -10.42 -9.30 5.79
CA GLY A 118 -11.85 -9.31 6.10
C GLY A 118 -12.21 -8.88 7.52
N HIS A 119 -11.24 -8.77 8.42
CA HIS A 119 -11.43 -8.30 9.81
C HIS A 119 -10.76 -6.95 10.09
N ASN A 120 -10.25 -6.27 9.05
CA ASN A 120 -9.59 -4.98 9.19
C ASN A 120 -10.63 -3.89 9.50
N ILE A 121 -10.55 -3.29 10.69
CA ILE A 121 -11.42 -2.17 11.09
C ILE A 121 -11.13 -0.92 10.23
N PHE A 122 -9.84 -0.68 9.95
CA PHE A 122 -9.37 0.45 9.16
C PHE A 122 -8.69 -0.01 7.88
N ASN A 123 -8.63 0.88 6.89
CA ASN A 123 -7.81 0.64 5.69
C ASN A 123 -6.32 0.62 6.10
N PRO A 124 -5.62 -0.53 5.94
CA PRO A 124 -4.24 -0.66 6.41
C PRO A 124 -3.26 0.35 5.77
N ALA A 125 -3.42 0.66 4.48
CA ALA A 125 -2.54 1.59 3.78
C ALA A 125 -2.73 3.03 4.28
N LEU A 126 -3.98 3.47 4.47
CA LEU A 126 -4.27 4.82 4.95
C LEU A 126 -3.95 4.99 6.44
N ALA A 127 -4.16 3.95 7.25
CA ALA A 127 -3.76 3.97 8.65
C ALA A 127 -2.23 4.11 8.79
N ALA A 128 -1.46 3.39 7.97
CA ALA A 128 -0.01 3.56 7.92
C ALA A 128 0.40 4.96 7.46
N ARG A 129 -0.29 5.54 6.47
CA ARG A 129 -0.07 6.93 6.07
C ARG A 129 -0.33 7.90 7.24
N ALA A 130 -1.42 7.72 7.99
CA ALA A 130 -1.73 8.56 9.15
C ALA A 130 -0.65 8.43 10.23
N PHE A 131 -0.20 7.21 10.52
CA PHE A 131 0.91 6.95 11.44
C PHE A 131 2.20 7.67 11.02
N MET A 132 2.54 7.58 9.74
CA MET A 132 3.72 8.25 9.18
C MET A 132 3.58 9.78 9.23
N SER A 133 2.40 10.33 8.94
CA SER A 133 2.15 11.78 9.01
C SER A 133 2.24 12.34 10.42
N ILE A 134 1.86 11.56 11.43
CA ILE A 134 1.98 11.95 12.85
C ILE A 134 3.42 11.82 13.33
N SER A 135 4.11 10.75 12.94
CA SER A 135 5.47 10.44 13.44
C SER A 135 6.57 11.21 12.70
N PHE A 136 6.39 11.45 11.40
CA PHE A 136 7.38 12.05 10.49
C PHE A 136 6.75 13.13 9.60
N PRO A 137 6.20 14.20 10.19
CA PRO A 137 5.45 15.22 9.45
C PRO A 137 6.30 15.89 8.37
N LEU A 138 7.55 16.28 8.69
CA LEU A 138 8.44 17.00 7.77
C LEU A 138 8.68 16.22 6.47
N GLN A 139 8.96 14.92 6.59
CA GLN A 139 9.21 14.04 5.44
C GLN A 139 7.93 13.81 4.64
N MET A 140 6.77 13.71 5.30
CA MET A 140 5.47 13.48 4.66
C MET A 140 4.89 14.73 3.96
N THR A 141 5.35 15.92 4.33
CA THR A 141 4.95 17.20 3.70
C THR A 141 5.94 17.70 2.65
N SER A 142 7.12 17.09 2.53
CA SER A 142 8.16 17.49 1.56
C SER A 142 7.94 16.78 0.22
N TRP A 143 7.21 17.43 -0.68
CA TRP A 143 6.91 16.90 -2.02
C TRP A 143 7.80 17.53 -3.09
N VAL A 144 8.31 16.70 -4.00
CA VAL A 144 9.10 17.14 -5.14
C VAL A 144 8.18 17.29 -6.36
N ALA A 145 8.36 18.38 -7.11
CA ALA A 145 7.61 18.60 -8.33
C ALA A 145 7.96 17.52 -9.39
N PRO A 146 6.97 16.96 -10.12
CA PRO A 146 7.23 15.96 -11.14
C PRO A 146 8.12 16.50 -12.26
N THR A 147 9.08 15.68 -12.72
CA THR A 147 10.04 16.07 -13.75
C THR A 147 9.32 16.35 -15.08
N GLY A 148 9.61 17.50 -15.71
CA GLY A 148 9.00 17.92 -16.99
C GLY A 148 7.85 18.93 -16.88
N PHE A 149 7.41 19.29 -15.67
CA PHE A 149 6.43 20.36 -15.43
C PHE A 149 7.06 21.69 -14.99
N ALA A 150 8.37 21.87 -15.20
CA ALA A 150 9.07 23.12 -14.96
C ALA A 150 8.75 24.15 -16.06
N SER A 151 7.50 24.60 -16.13
CA SER A 151 7.08 25.74 -16.95
C SER A 151 6.96 26.99 -16.08
N ASP A 152 7.42 28.13 -16.59
CA ASP A 152 7.52 29.45 -15.93
C ASP A 152 6.19 29.98 -15.34
N ALA A 153 5.05 29.36 -15.69
CA ALA A 153 3.77 29.55 -15.03
C ALA A 153 2.98 28.24 -15.02
N VAL A 154 3.18 27.40 -14.01
CA VAL A 154 2.19 26.36 -13.68
C VAL A 154 1.05 27.03 -12.92
N THR A 155 -0.13 27.13 -13.54
CA THR A 155 -1.35 27.50 -12.82
C THR A 155 -1.66 26.41 -11.81
N THR A 156 -1.13 26.53 -10.58
CA THR A 156 -1.47 25.64 -9.48
C THR A 156 -2.91 25.95 -9.06
N ALA A 157 -3.88 25.30 -9.67
CA ALA A 157 -5.29 25.50 -9.35
C ALA A 157 -5.66 24.95 -7.95
N THR A 158 -4.78 24.18 -7.30
CA THR A 158 -4.95 23.67 -5.93
C THR A 158 -3.62 23.25 -5.27
N PRO A 159 -2.75 24.16 -4.76
CA PRO A 159 -1.72 23.74 -3.82
C PRO A 159 -2.34 23.77 -2.42
N LEU A 160 -2.61 22.60 -1.84
CA LEU A 160 -2.96 22.50 -0.41
C LEU A 160 -1.74 22.85 0.50
N GLY A 161 -0.57 23.11 -0.10
CA GLY A 161 0.61 23.72 0.55
C GLY A 161 1.59 24.26 -0.51
N GLU A 162 2.22 25.40 -0.22
CA GLU A 162 3.13 26.12 -1.13
C GLU A 162 4.58 25.55 -1.14
N SER A 163 4.89 24.56 -0.30
CA SER A 163 6.26 24.06 -0.12
C SER A 163 6.63 22.89 -1.05
N PHE A 164 6.50 23.07 -2.36
CA PHE A 164 7.08 22.13 -3.32
C PHE A 164 8.57 22.44 -3.53
N ILE A 165 9.39 21.38 -3.57
CA ILE A 165 10.79 21.50 -3.97
C ILE A 165 10.81 21.49 -5.51
N TRP A 166 11.00 22.68 -6.10
CA TRP A 166 10.95 22.90 -7.56
C TRP A 166 12.25 22.57 -8.30
N THR A 167 13.36 22.42 -7.58
CA THR A 167 14.70 22.22 -8.12
C THR A 167 15.16 20.78 -7.97
N ALA A 168 14.55 19.87 -8.73
CA ALA A 168 15.00 18.48 -8.78
C ALA A 168 15.24 18.05 -10.24
N ASP A 169 16.44 18.34 -10.74
CA ASP A 169 16.94 17.62 -11.93
C ASP A 169 17.10 16.13 -11.57
N ARG A 170 16.90 15.22 -12.53
CA ARG A 170 16.94 13.77 -12.26
C ARG A 170 18.25 13.32 -11.60
N LEU A 171 19.35 14.00 -11.91
CA LEU A 171 20.65 13.72 -11.31
C LEU A 171 20.70 14.08 -9.81
N SER A 172 20.12 15.22 -9.42
CA SER A 172 20.05 15.65 -8.02
C SER A 172 19.21 14.72 -7.15
N LEU A 173 18.16 14.14 -7.74
CA LEU A 173 17.30 13.14 -7.10
C LEU A 173 18.03 11.85 -6.74
N TYR A 174 19.01 11.46 -7.54
CA TYR A 174 19.81 10.25 -7.31
C TYR A 174 20.94 10.48 -6.32
N GLN A 175 21.52 11.69 -6.30
CA GLN A 175 22.52 12.06 -5.30
C GLN A 175 21.95 12.05 -3.88
N ALA A 176 20.67 12.43 -3.69
CA ALA A 176 20.02 12.41 -2.38
C ALA A 176 19.76 11.00 -1.81
N MET A 177 20.01 9.92 -2.57
CA MET A 177 19.87 8.55 -2.09
C MET A 177 21.13 7.99 -1.39
N PHE A 178 22.29 8.66 -1.54
CA PHE A 178 23.60 8.23 -1.00
C PHE A 178 24.16 9.28 -0.04
#